data_AF-A0A7L0ACL8-F1
#
_entry.id   AF-A0A7L0ACL8-F1
#
_cell.length_a   1.000
_cell.length_b   1.000
_cell.length_c   1.000
_cell.angle_alpha   90.00
_cell.angle_beta   90.00
_cell.angle_gamma   90.00
#
_symmetry.space_group_name_H-M   'P 1'
#
loop_
_entity.id
_entity.type
_entity.pdbx_description
1 polymer ?
#
loop_
_entity_poly.entity_id
_entity_poly.type
_entity_poly.pdbx_seq_one_letter_code
_entity_poly.pdbx_strand_id
1 'polypeptide(L)'
;IEETMANQRDYISRPICNGISVPENKINSLVAEGHGQQILKVLQKFREQNIFFDFKILVKDEIIPCHRCVLAACSDFFRAMFEVNMKERDDGNVTISNLSPKAVKAFLDYAYTGKTEITNDNVEMLFQLSSFLQVSLLSKACSDFLIKSIDLVNCLQLLSLSESYGSVRLFDHALDFVQHHFSLLLRSSDFLEMNFEILQKCLEADELNVPEEESVLKAVLQWTKHNLETRQKYLPNLIKKVRLHQLPEKTLQDFLHSEEHLLKSANCSVIVNDAVTSVQNFSGLFPDARPSTTEKYIFVHKTDEDGENRHTFCYNIKTDKWKELPHTHMIDLPGSSLSSYGEKIFITGGCKGNCYRTVRLHIAEPFHDATDQTWCYCPVSNEFSIASAMKKPRTMHTSVVTLNQLFVIGGKTRGAQETRSLLDVESYNPLSKDWKSVSQLPRGIYYPEASACQNIIYVLGSEVEITDAFNPSLDCFFKYNAMTDQWSELVAEFGQFFHATLIKAVPVNCTLYICDLSTYKVYSFCPETCVWKGEGSFECAGFNAGAVGTEDKIYILGGDYAPEEITDEVQVYHSSRSEWEEVSPMPRALTEFYCQVIQFNKYRDPW
;
A
#
# COMPACT_ATOMS: atom_id res chain seq x y z
N ILE A 1 4.10 -13.27 53.87
CA ILE A 1 4.92 -12.05 53.71
C ILE A 1 4.50 -11.51 52.33
N GLU A 2 3.32 -10.90 52.18
CA GLU A 2 3.01 -9.48 52.50
C GLU A 2 4.08 -8.57 51.86
N GLU A 3 3.82 -7.61 50.97
CA GLU A 3 2.81 -6.53 50.93
C GLU A 3 2.98 -5.83 49.53
N THR A 4 1.91 -5.56 48.78
CA THR A 4 1.27 -4.23 48.52
C THR A 4 2.14 -3.09 47.97
N MET A 5 1.66 -2.46 46.88
CA MET A 5 1.62 -1.01 46.57
C MET A 5 1.28 -0.84 45.06
N ALA A 6 0.50 0.12 44.56
CA ALA A 6 -0.54 1.01 45.06
C ALA A 6 -1.17 1.67 43.80
N ASN A 7 -2.50 1.80 43.76
CA ASN A 7 -3.26 2.48 42.70
C ASN A 7 -3.07 4.01 42.73
N GLN A 8 -2.80 4.64 41.58
CA GLN A 8 -2.94 6.09 41.39
C GLN A 8 -4.37 6.44 40.93
N ARG A 9 -5.00 7.39 41.62
CA ARG A 9 -6.27 8.02 41.24
C ARG A 9 -6.02 9.50 40.91
N ASP A 10 -6.55 9.94 39.78
CA ASP A 10 -6.58 11.35 39.35
C ASP A 10 -7.51 12.20 40.24
N TYR A 11 -7.02 13.39 40.61
CA TYR A 11 -7.80 14.42 41.31
C TYR A 11 -8.11 15.58 40.35
N ILE A 12 -9.41 15.86 40.15
CA ILE A 12 -9.89 17.11 39.55
C ILE A 12 -10.31 18.05 40.68
N SER A 13 -9.67 19.22 40.76
CA SER A 13 -9.95 20.29 41.73
C SER A 13 -11.07 21.23 41.28
N ARG A 14 -12.03 21.53 42.15
CA ARG A 14 -12.85 22.77 42.10
C ARG A 14 -12.98 23.37 43.51
N PRO A 15 -12.90 24.70 43.69
CA PRO A 15 -12.99 25.34 45.00
C PRO A 15 -14.38 25.94 45.24
N ILE A 16 -14.95 25.80 46.45
CA ILE A 16 -16.01 26.70 46.96
C ILE A 16 -15.84 26.90 48.48
N CYS A 17 -15.87 28.17 48.90
CA CYS A 17 -15.87 28.65 50.28
C CYS A 17 -17.26 28.60 50.95
N ASN A 18 -17.18 28.48 52.29
CA ASN A 18 -18.11 28.90 53.35
C ASN A 18 -19.43 28.14 53.58
N GLY A 19 -19.40 27.28 54.61
CA GLY A 19 -20.28 27.44 55.77
C GLY A 19 -21.65 26.80 55.68
N ILE A 20 -21.71 25.46 55.74
CA ILE A 20 -22.68 24.61 56.45
C ILE A 20 -22.06 23.20 56.43
N SER A 21 -21.88 22.58 57.60
CA SER A 21 -21.38 21.20 57.71
C SER A 21 -22.43 20.21 57.22
N VAL A 22 -22.40 19.90 55.93
CA VAL A 22 -23.07 18.71 55.37
C VAL A 22 -22.21 17.51 55.77
N PRO A 23 -22.77 16.43 56.35
CA PRO A 23 -21.96 15.26 56.67
C PRO A 23 -21.34 14.73 55.37
N GLU A 24 -20.02 14.70 55.31
CA GLU A 24 -19.28 14.02 54.25
C GLU A 24 -19.74 12.56 54.24
N ASN A 25 -20.57 12.21 53.28
CA ASN A 25 -20.92 10.82 53.03
C ASN A 25 -19.63 10.07 52.69
N LYS A 26 -19.07 9.34 53.66
CA LYS A 26 -18.00 8.36 53.45
C LYS A 26 -18.54 7.25 52.57
N ILE A 27 -18.45 7.41 51.25
CA ILE A 27 -18.79 6.36 50.29
C ILE A 27 -17.62 5.39 50.24
N ASN A 28 -17.71 4.28 50.96
CA ASN A 28 -16.80 3.15 50.80
C ASN A 28 -17.28 2.28 49.63
N SER A 29 -16.59 2.32 48.51
CA SER A 29 -16.85 1.41 47.38
C SER A 29 -16.13 0.07 47.61
N LEU A 30 -16.88 -1.00 47.91
CA LEU A 30 -16.34 -2.37 47.94
C LEU A 30 -16.28 -2.93 46.51
N VAL A 31 -15.11 -3.34 46.07
CA VAL A 31 -14.92 -4.09 44.82
C VAL A 31 -14.46 -5.49 45.19
N ALA A 32 -15.38 -6.46 45.13
CA ALA A 32 -15.07 -7.86 45.45
C ALA A 32 -14.56 -8.59 44.20
N GLU A 33 -13.24 -8.56 43.99
CA GLU A 33 -12.57 -9.34 42.95
C GLU A 33 -12.91 -10.83 43.13
N GLY A 34 -13.52 -11.44 42.11
CA GLY A 34 -13.91 -12.86 42.14
C GLY A 34 -15.36 -13.18 42.55
N HIS A 35 -16.17 -12.17 42.93
CA HIS A 35 -17.60 -12.40 43.24
C HIS A 35 -18.36 -13.07 42.08
N GLY A 36 -18.13 -12.62 40.83
CA GLY A 36 -18.74 -13.23 39.65
C GLY A 36 -18.43 -14.72 39.49
N GLN A 37 -17.18 -15.13 39.79
CA GLN A 37 -16.79 -16.53 39.69
C GLN A 37 -17.39 -17.39 40.81
N GLN A 38 -17.65 -16.81 41.98
CA GLN A 38 -18.41 -17.49 43.04
C GLN A 38 -19.87 -17.70 42.61
N ILE A 39 -20.50 -16.70 41.99
CA ILE A 39 -21.87 -16.82 41.46
C ILE A 39 -21.95 -17.94 40.40
N LEU A 40 -21.04 -17.96 39.42
CA LEU A 40 -21.01 -19.03 38.41
C LEU A 40 -20.86 -20.42 39.04
N LYS A 41 -20.00 -20.58 40.05
CA LYS A 41 -19.85 -21.85 40.80
C LYS A 41 -21.16 -22.28 41.47
N VAL A 42 -21.94 -21.34 42.00
CA VAL A 42 -23.25 -21.65 42.61
C VAL A 42 -24.28 -22.05 41.55
N LEU A 43 -24.34 -21.33 40.44
CA LEU A 43 -25.24 -21.66 39.31
C LEU A 43 -24.92 -23.02 38.70
N GLN A 44 -23.64 -23.39 38.63
CA GLN A 44 -23.22 -24.73 38.20
C GLN A 44 -23.69 -25.82 39.17
N LYS A 45 -23.60 -25.59 40.50
CA LYS A 45 -24.15 -26.53 41.49
C LYS A 45 -25.67 -26.70 41.35
N PHE A 46 -26.40 -25.63 41.05
CA PHE A 46 -27.85 -25.73 40.80
C PHE A 46 -28.16 -26.62 39.60
N ARG A 47 -27.37 -26.51 38.52
CA ARG A 47 -27.49 -27.39 37.35
C ARG A 47 -27.18 -28.85 37.70
N GLU A 48 -26.12 -29.12 38.47
CA GLU A 48 -25.75 -30.48 38.90
C GLU A 48 -26.81 -31.13 39.81
N GLN A 49 -27.48 -30.34 40.64
CA GLN A 49 -28.55 -30.79 41.55
C GLN A 49 -29.94 -30.86 40.89
N ASN A 50 -30.06 -30.42 39.64
CA ASN A 50 -31.33 -30.32 38.90
C ASN A 50 -32.40 -29.46 39.61
N ILE A 51 -32.00 -28.32 40.18
CA ILE A 51 -32.90 -27.40 40.89
C ILE A 51 -33.03 -26.06 40.16
N PHE A 52 -34.17 -25.38 40.35
CA PHE A 52 -34.47 -24.03 39.85
C PHE A 52 -34.51 -23.84 38.32
N PHE A 53 -34.53 -24.92 37.53
CA PHE A 53 -34.73 -24.81 36.09
C PHE A 53 -36.09 -24.19 35.74
N ASP A 54 -36.05 -23.15 34.90
CA ASP A 54 -37.19 -22.37 34.42
C ASP A 54 -37.30 -22.38 32.88
N PHE A 55 -36.47 -23.19 32.21
CA PHE A 55 -36.47 -23.36 30.77
C PHE A 55 -36.00 -24.73 30.32
N LYS A 56 -36.41 -25.14 29.12
CA LYS A 56 -36.02 -26.41 28.49
C LYS A 56 -35.63 -26.18 27.03
N ILE A 57 -34.47 -26.69 26.64
CA ILE A 57 -34.05 -26.73 25.24
C ILE A 57 -34.36 -28.12 24.68
N LEU A 58 -35.17 -28.16 23.62
CA LEU A 58 -35.53 -29.36 22.88
C LEU A 58 -34.61 -29.46 21.65
N VAL A 59 -33.74 -30.46 21.59
CA VAL A 59 -32.80 -30.65 20.47
C VAL A 59 -32.88 -32.09 20.00
N LYS A 60 -33.36 -32.28 18.77
CA LYS A 60 -33.69 -33.62 18.24
C LYS A 60 -34.60 -34.36 19.21
N ASP A 61 -34.13 -35.46 19.78
CA ASP A 61 -34.89 -36.31 20.72
C ASP A 61 -34.53 -36.07 22.19
N GLU A 62 -33.69 -35.07 22.49
CA GLU A 62 -33.25 -34.76 23.86
C GLU A 62 -33.90 -33.49 24.42
N ILE A 63 -34.29 -33.56 25.69
CA ILE A 63 -34.80 -32.42 26.47
C ILE A 63 -33.75 -32.04 27.50
N ILE A 64 -33.21 -30.82 27.40
CA ILE A 64 -32.14 -30.33 28.27
C ILE A 64 -32.66 -29.17 29.13
N PRO A 65 -32.89 -29.37 30.44
CA PRO A 65 -33.36 -28.32 31.33
C PRO A 65 -32.23 -27.34 31.71
N CYS A 66 -32.57 -26.06 31.85
CA CYS A 66 -31.61 -24.98 32.05
C CYS A 66 -32.26 -23.73 32.69
N HIS A 67 -31.44 -22.72 33.01
CA HIS A 67 -31.84 -21.44 33.60
C HIS A 67 -31.85 -20.31 32.57
N ARG A 68 -32.98 -19.60 32.42
CA ARG A 68 -33.13 -18.46 31.48
C ARG A 68 -32.08 -17.38 31.69
N CYS A 69 -31.80 -17.04 32.96
CA CYS A 69 -30.85 -15.98 33.29
C CYS A 69 -29.42 -16.31 32.85
N VAL A 70 -28.99 -17.58 32.94
CA VAL A 70 -27.66 -18.01 32.50
C VAL A 70 -27.57 -17.97 30.98
N LEU A 71 -28.61 -18.43 30.29
CA LEU A 71 -28.69 -18.37 28.83
C LEU A 71 -28.63 -16.92 28.33
N ALA A 72 -29.47 -16.04 28.88
CA ALA A 72 -29.52 -14.62 28.49
C ALA A 72 -28.23 -13.87 28.79
N ALA A 73 -27.54 -14.21 29.88
CA ALA A 73 -26.26 -13.60 30.23
C ALA A 73 -25.12 -14.00 29.30
N CYS A 74 -25.18 -15.21 28.72
CA CYS A 74 -24.11 -15.77 27.90
C CYS A 74 -24.35 -15.64 26.38
N SER A 75 -25.60 -15.45 25.95
CA SER A 75 -26.01 -15.55 24.55
C SER A 75 -27.01 -14.46 24.19
N ASP A 76 -26.65 -13.65 23.18
CA ASP A 76 -27.51 -12.57 22.68
C ASP A 76 -28.77 -13.11 21.99
N PHE A 77 -28.67 -14.29 21.37
CA PHE A 77 -29.81 -15.01 20.81
C PHE A 77 -30.88 -15.30 21.89
N PHE A 78 -30.49 -15.90 23.02
CA PHE A 78 -31.43 -16.20 24.09
C PHE A 78 -31.91 -14.93 24.80
N ARG A 79 -31.05 -13.93 24.98
CA ARG A 79 -31.44 -12.63 25.52
C ARG A 79 -32.56 -11.99 24.68
N ALA A 80 -32.36 -11.88 23.38
CA ALA A 80 -33.36 -11.35 22.46
C ALA A 80 -34.66 -12.18 22.48
N MET A 81 -34.56 -13.50 22.51
CA MET A 81 -35.72 -14.40 22.60
C MET A 81 -36.58 -14.17 23.84
N PHE A 82 -35.96 -13.85 24.99
CA PHE A 82 -36.70 -13.63 26.24
C PHE A 82 -37.20 -12.19 26.41
N GLU A 83 -36.54 -11.22 25.78
CA GLU A 83 -36.94 -9.80 25.82
C GLU A 83 -38.07 -9.48 24.83
N VAL A 84 -38.06 -10.10 23.65
CA VAL A 84 -39.07 -9.90 22.60
C VAL A 84 -40.32 -10.76 22.89
N ASN A 85 -41.51 -10.28 22.54
CA ASN A 85 -42.78 -11.03 22.63
C ASN A 85 -42.84 -12.16 21.58
N MET A 86 -41.95 -13.15 21.68
CA MET A 86 -42.01 -14.41 20.92
C MET A 86 -42.77 -15.48 21.71
N LYS A 87 -43.31 -16.49 21.03
CA LYS A 87 -44.12 -17.56 21.64
C LYS A 87 -43.34 -18.35 22.71
N GLU A 88 -42.05 -18.50 22.48
CA GLU A 88 -41.07 -19.18 23.32
C GLU A 88 -40.86 -18.48 24.68
N ARG A 89 -41.18 -17.17 24.77
CA ARG A 89 -41.16 -16.42 26.03
C ARG A 89 -42.09 -17.05 27.07
N ASP A 90 -43.26 -17.51 26.62
CA ASP A 90 -44.35 -17.97 27.47
C ASP A 90 -44.43 -19.51 27.58
N ASP A 91 -44.00 -20.25 26.56
CA ASP A 91 -44.08 -21.73 26.51
C ASP A 91 -43.03 -22.47 27.39
N GLY A 92 -42.07 -21.75 27.97
CA GLY A 92 -41.07 -22.34 28.87
C GLY A 92 -40.06 -23.29 28.20
N ASN A 93 -40.07 -23.37 26.87
CA ASN A 93 -39.17 -24.21 26.10
C ASN A 93 -38.89 -23.62 24.71
N VAL A 94 -37.82 -24.10 24.06
CA VAL A 94 -37.50 -23.81 22.66
C VAL A 94 -36.99 -25.05 21.94
N THR A 95 -37.36 -25.19 20.67
CA THR A 95 -36.83 -26.24 19.80
C THR A 95 -35.71 -25.71 18.92
N ILE A 96 -34.51 -26.30 19.05
CA ILE A 96 -33.34 -25.98 18.22
C ILE A 96 -33.04 -27.20 17.33
N SER A 97 -33.41 -27.10 16.06
CA SER A 97 -33.31 -28.21 15.09
C SER A 97 -31.96 -28.25 14.35
N ASN A 98 -31.25 -27.13 14.29
CA ASN A 98 -30.00 -26.97 13.52
C ASN A 98 -28.73 -27.30 14.31
N LEU A 99 -28.83 -27.72 15.58
CA LEU A 99 -27.68 -28.11 16.41
C LEU A 99 -27.78 -29.57 16.85
N SER A 100 -26.64 -30.15 17.21
CA SER A 100 -26.58 -31.48 17.84
C SER A 100 -26.72 -31.38 19.37
N PRO A 101 -27.23 -32.44 20.05
CA PRO A 101 -27.24 -32.46 21.52
C PRO A 101 -25.85 -32.27 22.13
N LYS A 102 -24.79 -32.78 21.48
CA LYS A 102 -23.39 -32.57 21.87
C LYS A 102 -23.02 -31.08 21.86
N ALA A 103 -23.40 -30.34 20.82
CA ALA A 103 -23.14 -28.91 20.70
C ALA A 103 -23.86 -28.11 21.79
N VAL A 104 -25.14 -28.40 22.03
CA VAL A 104 -25.92 -27.69 23.07
C VAL A 104 -25.40 -28.00 24.47
N LYS A 105 -24.98 -29.24 24.75
CA LYS A 105 -24.32 -29.58 26.02
C LYS A 105 -23.00 -28.81 26.19
N ALA A 106 -22.16 -28.76 25.16
CA ALA A 106 -20.89 -28.00 25.20
C ALA A 106 -21.14 -26.50 25.43
N PHE A 107 -22.14 -25.90 24.79
CA PHE A 107 -22.57 -24.53 25.05
C PHE A 107 -23.00 -24.33 26.50
N LEU A 108 -23.85 -25.21 27.04
CA LEU A 108 -24.29 -25.10 28.43
C LEU A 108 -23.11 -25.28 29.39
N ASP A 109 -22.18 -26.19 29.11
CA ASP A 109 -21.00 -26.37 29.95
C ASP A 109 -20.16 -25.09 29.96
N TYR A 110 -19.96 -24.45 28.80
CA TYR A 110 -19.33 -23.15 28.70
C TYR A 110 -20.12 -22.05 29.45
N ALA A 111 -21.44 -21.97 29.28
CA ALA A 111 -22.27 -20.93 29.89
C ALA A 111 -22.26 -20.98 31.43
N TYR A 112 -22.13 -22.17 32.01
CA TYR A 112 -22.11 -22.36 33.47
C TYR A 112 -20.71 -22.36 34.08
N THR A 113 -19.66 -22.58 33.28
CA THR A 113 -18.28 -22.70 33.79
C THR A 113 -17.38 -21.53 33.37
N GLY A 114 -17.70 -20.86 32.26
CA GLY A 114 -16.83 -19.94 31.53
C GLY A 114 -15.63 -20.63 30.87
N LYS A 115 -15.65 -21.95 30.73
CA LYS A 115 -14.51 -22.76 30.25
C LYS A 115 -14.93 -23.68 29.11
N THR A 116 -14.08 -23.81 28.12
CA THR A 116 -14.18 -24.82 27.07
C THR A 116 -12.80 -25.08 26.48
N GLU A 117 -12.56 -26.31 26.04
CA GLU A 117 -11.33 -26.70 25.36
C GLU A 117 -11.61 -26.74 23.86
N ILE A 118 -10.84 -25.97 23.08
CA ILE A 118 -10.98 -25.89 21.62
C ILE A 118 -9.89 -26.78 21.00
N THR A 119 -10.32 -27.73 20.17
CA THR A 119 -9.47 -28.71 19.48
C THR A 119 -9.85 -28.79 18.00
N ASN A 120 -8.99 -29.37 17.16
CA ASN A 120 -9.28 -29.57 15.73
C ASN A 120 -10.58 -30.36 15.50
N ASP A 121 -10.92 -31.29 16.39
CA ASP A 121 -12.11 -32.15 16.25
C ASP A 121 -13.42 -31.45 16.63
N ASN A 122 -13.35 -30.38 17.43
CA ASN A 122 -14.55 -29.71 17.96
C ASN A 122 -14.72 -28.27 17.49
N VAL A 123 -13.69 -27.63 16.95
CA VAL A 123 -13.69 -26.20 16.66
C VAL A 123 -14.77 -25.79 15.67
N GLU A 124 -15.02 -26.58 14.62
CA GLU A 124 -16.08 -26.27 13.67
C GLU A 124 -17.43 -26.27 14.38
N MET A 125 -17.76 -27.32 15.13
CA MET A 125 -19.01 -27.41 15.90
C MET A 125 -19.15 -26.26 16.91
N LEU A 126 -18.08 -25.92 17.64
CA LEU A 126 -18.06 -24.80 18.59
C LEU A 126 -18.21 -23.44 17.89
N PHE A 127 -17.64 -23.29 16.70
CA PHE A 127 -17.76 -22.08 15.91
C PHE A 127 -19.19 -21.91 15.38
N GLN A 128 -19.76 -22.96 14.78
CA GLN A 128 -21.14 -22.97 14.29
C GLN A 128 -22.13 -22.63 15.41
N LEU A 129 -22.00 -23.28 16.57
CA LEU A 129 -22.92 -23.06 17.69
C LEU A 129 -22.77 -21.66 18.29
N SER A 130 -21.53 -21.14 18.40
CA SER A 130 -21.30 -19.85 19.04
C SER A 130 -21.69 -18.70 18.14
N SER A 131 -21.56 -18.84 16.82
CA SER A 131 -22.08 -17.88 15.86
C SER A 131 -23.61 -17.91 15.82
N PHE A 132 -24.23 -19.10 15.80
CA PHE A 132 -25.70 -19.22 15.81
C PHE A 132 -26.33 -18.67 17.10
N LEU A 133 -25.79 -19.07 18.26
CA LEU A 133 -26.28 -18.61 19.57
C LEU A 133 -25.72 -17.23 19.96
N GLN A 134 -24.93 -16.59 19.10
CA GLN A 134 -24.34 -15.27 19.34
C GLN A 134 -23.57 -15.19 20.69
N VAL A 135 -22.65 -16.13 20.90
CA VAL A 135 -21.74 -16.18 22.05
C VAL A 135 -20.40 -15.60 21.62
N SER A 136 -20.27 -14.28 21.67
CA SER A 136 -19.19 -13.54 20.99
C SER A 136 -17.77 -13.96 21.42
N LEU A 137 -17.55 -14.17 22.72
CA LEU A 137 -16.23 -14.59 23.23
C LEU A 137 -15.82 -15.97 22.71
N LEU A 138 -16.76 -16.91 22.66
CA LEU A 138 -16.50 -18.26 22.17
C LEU A 138 -16.29 -18.27 20.66
N SER A 139 -17.12 -17.53 19.91
CA SER A 139 -16.99 -17.39 18.45
C SER A 139 -15.64 -16.77 18.09
N LYS A 140 -15.22 -15.72 18.81
CA LYS A 140 -13.90 -15.11 18.64
C LYS A 140 -12.76 -16.11 18.93
N ALA A 141 -12.83 -16.86 20.02
CA ALA A 141 -11.80 -17.85 20.36
C ALA A 141 -11.71 -18.98 19.32
N CYS A 142 -12.85 -19.43 18.78
CA CYS A 142 -12.88 -20.42 17.69
C CYS A 142 -12.30 -19.84 16.40
N SER A 143 -12.65 -18.59 16.06
CA SER A 143 -12.06 -17.88 14.91
C SER A 143 -10.54 -17.74 15.06
N ASP A 144 -10.04 -17.35 16.24
CA ASP A 144 -8.60 -17.25 16.53
C ASP A 144 -7.87 -18.60 16.37
N PHE A 145 -8.53 -19.69 16.76
CA PHE A 145 -7.99 -21.03 16.57
C PHE A 145 -7.93 -21.40 15.09
N LEU A 146 -9.02 -21.18 14.35
CA LEU A 146 -9.12 -21.49 12.91
C LEU A 146 -8.14 -20.66 12.07
N ILE A 147 -7.95 -19.38 12.39
CA ILE A 147 -6.98 -18.50 11.71
C ILE A 147 -5.57 -19.07 11.83
N LYS A 148 -5.19 -19.59 13.00
CA LYS A 148 -3.87 -20.20 13.22
C LYS A 148 -3.69 -21.54 12.52
N SER A 149 -4.78 -22.19 12.12
CA SER A 149 -4.75 -23.48 11.43
C SER A 149 -5.00 -23.37 9.92
N ILE A 150 -5.07 -22.16 9.35
CA ILE A 150 -5.27 -21.99 7.90
C ILE A 150 -4.10 -22.64 7.14
N ASP A 151 -4.43 -23.48 6.17
CA ASP A 151 -3.48 -24.11 5.26
C ASP A 151 -4.06 -24.21 3.83
N LEU A 152 -3.27 -24.75 2.89
CA LEU A 152 -3.68 -24.92 1.50
C LEU A 152 -4.84 -25.90 1.30
N VAL A 153 -5.06 -26.82 2.24
CA VAL A 153 -6.07 -27.89 2.14
C VAL A 153 -7.41 -27.40 2.66
N ASN A 154 -7.41 -26.55 3.70
CA ASN A 154 -8.63 -26.11 4.37
C ASN A 154 -9.05 -24.67 4.05
N CYS A 155 -8.23 -23.85 3.39
CA CYS A 155 -8.51 -22.41 3.21
C CYS A 155 -9.85 -22.13 2.51
N LEU A 156 -10.21 -22.88 1.47
CA LEU A 156 -11.48 -22.72 0.75
C LEU A 156 -12.68 -23.14 1.61
N GLN A 157 -12.53 -24.20 2.40
CA GLN A 157 -13.55 -24.62 3.36
C GLN A 157 -13.73 -23.55 4.45
N LEU A 158 -12.64 -22.98 4.97
CA LEU A 158 -12.69 -21.93 5.99
C LEU A 158 -13.31 -20.63 5.45
N LEU A 159 -13.08 -20.29 4.18
CA LEU A 159 -13.81 -19.21 3.50
C LEU A 159 -15.32 -19.46 3.48
N SER A 160 -15.73 -20.64 3.02
CA SER A 160 -17.16 -21.02 2.99
C SER A 160 -17.77 -21.06 4.39
N LEU A 161 -17.05 -21.58 5.38
CA LEU A 161 -17.46 -21.64 6.78
C LEU A 161 -17.62 -20.24 7.37
N SER A 162 -16.63 -19.37 7.18
CA SER A 162 -16.65 -18.00 7.72
C SER A 162 -17.79 -17.16 7.12
N GLU A 163 -18.06 -17.30 5.81
CA GLU A 163 -19.18 -16.66 5.14
C GLU A 163 -20.53 -17.17 5.67
N SER A 164 -20.68 -18.49 5.78
CA SER A 164 -21.92 -19.14 6.26
C SER A 164 -22.33 -18.72 7.67
N TYR A 165 -21.35 -18.40 8.52
CA TYR A 165 -21.56 -18.01 9.92
C TYR A 165 -21.27 -16.53 10.20
N GLY A 166 -21.07 -15.71 9.15
CA GLY A 166 -20.95 -14.25 9.27
C GLY A 166 -19.68 -13.76 9.98
N SER A 167 -18.61 -14.55 10.00
CA SER A 167 -17.34 -14.16 10.63
C SER A 167 -16.42 -13.45 9.66
N VAL A 168 -16.55 -12.13 9.60
CA VAL A 168 -15.69 -11.25 8.79
C VAL A 168 -14.20 -11.48 9.06
N ARG A 169 -13.80 -11.60 10.33
CA ARG A 169 -12.38 -11.76 10.71
C ARG A 169 -11.75 -13.04 10.14
N LEU A 170 -12.39 -14.19 10.33
CA LEU A 170 -11.92 -15.46 9.75
C LEU A 170 -11.92 -15.39 8.21
N PHE A 171 -12.96 -14.78 7.62
CA PHE A 171 -13.08 -14.62 6.18
C PHE A 171 -11.90 -13.83 5.60
N ASP A 172 -11.61 -12.66 6.17
CA ASP A 172 -10.56 -11.77 5.69
C ASP A 172 -9.17 -12.45 5.77
N HIS A 173 -8.86 -13.10 6.90
CA HIS A 173 -7.60 -13.84 7.04
C HIS A 173 -7.50 -15.05 6.09
N ALA A 174 -8.60 -15.77 5.85
CA ALA A 174 -8.60 -16.89 4.92
C ALA A 174 -8.50 -16.41 3.46
N LEU A 175 -9.13 -15.29 3.11
CA LEU A 175 -9.03 -14.69 1.78
C LEU A 175 -7.62 -14.16 1.52
N ASP A 176 -7.04 -13.48 2.49
CA ASP A 176 -5.66 -13.00 2.46
C ASP A 176 -4.67 -14.16 2.24
N PHE A 177 -4.86 -15.27 2.96
CA PHE A 177 -4.07 -16.49 2.76
C PHE A 177 -4.22 -17.06 1.34
N VAL A 178 -5.45 -17.13 0.81
CA VAL A 178 -5.72 -17.59 -0.56
C VAL A 178 -5.05 -16.69 -1.59
N GLN A 179 -5.09 -15.37 -1.42
CA GLN A 179 -4.45 -14.42 -2.33
C GLN A 179 -2.92 -14.57 -2.32
N HIS A 180 -2.31 -14.71 -1.14
CA HIS A 180 -0.87 -14.89 -0.98
C HIS A 180 -0.36 -16.26 -1.47
N HIS A 181 -1.21 -17.28 -1.53
CA HIS A 181 -0.83 -18.63 -1.97
C HIS A 181 -1.55 -19.07 -3.25
N PHE A 182 -2.14 -18.13 -3.99
CA PHE A 182 -2.98 -18.41 -5.14
C PHE A 182 -2.26 -19.26 -6.19
N SER A 183 -0.99 -18.94 -6.49
CA SER A 183 -0.13 -19.70 -7.41
C SER A 183 0.02 -21.19 -7.05
N LEU A 184 0.02 -21.55 -5.76
CA LEU A 184 0.05 -22.95 -5.31
C LEU A 184 -1.33 -23.58 -5.42
N LEU A 185 -2.39 -22.83 -5.07
CA LEU A 185 -3.77 -23.28 -5.17
C LEU A 185 -4.17 -23.61 -6.61
N LEU A 186 -3.68 -22.87 -7.61
CA LEU A 186 -3.87 -23.16 -9.04
C LEU A 186 -3.42 -24.56 -9.46
N ARG A 187 -2.54 -25.21 -8.68
CA ARG A 187 -2.07 -26.58 -8.92
C ARG A 187 -2.94 -27.65 -8.25
N SER A 188 -3.80 -27.25 -7.31
CA SER A 188 -4.74 -28.14 -6.63
C SER A 188 -6.03 -28.32 -7.46
N SER A 189 -6.64 -29.51 -7.34
CA SER A 189 -8.00 -29.74 -7.84
C SER A 189 -9.04 -28.87 -7.12
N ASP A 190 -8.78 -28.47 -5.87
CA ASP A 190 -9.73 -27.72 -5.04
C ASP A 190 -10.02 -26.33 -5.61
N PHE A 191 -9.08 -25.77 -6.39
CA PHE A 191 -9.29 -24.51 -7.12
C PHE A 191 -10.51 -24.58 -8.05
N LEU A 192 -10.75 -25.72 -8.71
CA LEU A 192 -11.85 -25.88 -9.65
C LEU A 192 -13.22 -25.85 -8.94
N GLU A 193 -13.25 -26.11 -7.63
CA GLU A 193 -14.44 -26.05 -6.78
C GLU A 193 -14.63 -24.69 -6.09
N MET A 194 -13.71 -23.73 -6.30
CA MET A 194 -13.83 -22.38 -5.77
C MET A 194 -15.12 -21.71 -6.27
N ASN A 195 -15.82 -21.01 -5.37
CA ASN A 195 -17.02 -20.27 -5.74
C ASN A 195 -16.67 -19.04 -6.63
N PHE A 196 -17.68 -18.51 -7.32
CA PHE A 196 -17.51 -17.38 -8.23
C PHE A 196 -17.09 -16.11 -7.48
N GLU A 197 -17.69 -15.85 -6.32
CA GLU A 197 -17.52 -14.63 -5.54
C GLU A 197 -16.09 -14.51 -4.98
N ILE A 198 -15.52 -15.60 -4.47
CA ILE A 198 -14.12 -15.66 -3.99
C ILE A 198 -13.17 -15.53 -5.17
N LEU A 199 -13.40 -16.24 -6.28
CA LEU A 199 -12.54 -16.11 -7.45
C LEU A 199 -12.53 -14.66 -7.94
N GLN A 200 -13.69 -14.01 -8.07
CA GLN A 200 -13.78 -12.60 -8.46
C GLN A 200 -12.99 -11.69 -7.50
N LYS A 201 -13.14 -11.85 -6.18
CA LYS A 201 -12.39 -11.09 -5.16
C LYS A 201 -10.87 -11.30 -5.29
N CYS A 202 -10.43 -12.52 -5.61
CA CYS A 202 -9.01 -12.81 -5.85
C CYS A 202 -8.49 -12.08 -7.09
N LEU A 203 -9.23 -12.12 -8.21
CA LEU A 203 -8.82 -11.47 -9.46
C LEU A 203 -8.73 -9.94 -9.31
N GLU A 204 -9.60 -9.35 -8.50
CA GLU A 204 -9.63 -7.90 -8.21
C GLU A 204 -8.46 -7.44 -7.34
N ALA A 205 -7.84 -8.31 -6.54
CA ALA A 205 -6.83 -7.93 -5.56
C ALA A 205 -5.45 -7.63 -6.17
N ASP A 206 -4.87 -6.47 -5.88
CA ASP A 206 -3.52 -6.11 -6.32
C ASP A 206 -2.45 -7.12 -5.84
N GLU A 207 -2.57 -7.57 -4.58
CA GLU A 207 -1.62 -8.48 -3.91
C GLU A 207 -1.76 -9.96 -4.30
N LEU A 208 -2.56 -10.28 -5.32
CA LEU A 208 -2.75 -11.66 -5.79
C LEU A 208 -1.40 -12.27 -6.22
N ASN A 209 -0.93 -13.28 -5.48
CA ASN A 209 0.35 -13.91 -5.74
C ASN A 209 0.28 -14.91 -6.89
N VAL A 210 0.67 -14.43 -8.07
CA VAL A 210 0.83 -15.22 -9.30
C VAL A 210 2.21 -14.98 -9.93
N PRO A 211 2.77 -15.97 -10.63
CA PRO A 211 4.06 -15.80 -11.32
C PRO A 211 3.95 -14.81 -12.48
N GLU A 212 2.83 -14.82 -13.20
CA GLU A 212 2.55 -13.99 -14.37
C GLU A 212 1.03 -13.82 -14.53
N GLU A 213 0.59 -12.73 -15.16
CA GLU A 213 -0.84 -12.50 -15.41
C GLU A 213 -1.44 -13.57 -16.36
N GLU A 214 -0.62 -14.21 -17.20
CA GLU A 214 -1.07 -15.29 -18.09
C GLU A 214 -1.60 -16.48 -17.29
N SER A 215 -1.02 -16.76 -16.12
CA SER A 215 -1.52 -17.80 -15.21
C SER A 215 -2.92 -17.49 -14.70
N VAL A 216 -3.25 -16.22 -14.49
CA VAL A 216 -4.60 -15.76 -14.09
C VAL A 216 -5.60 -16.01 -15.22
N LEU A 217 -5.25 -15.63 -16.45
CA LEU A 217 -6.11 -15.88 -17.62
C LEU A 217 -6.38 -17.38 -17.79
N LYS A 218 -5.33 -18.21 -17.72
CA LYS A 218 -5.46 -19.68 -17.79
C LYS A 218 -6.35 -20.23 -16.68
N ALA A 219 -6.21 -19.73 -15.45
CA ALA A 219 -7.01 -20.14 -14.31
C ALA A 219 -8.51 -19.86 -14.51
N VAL A 220 -8.86 -18.66 -15.00
CA VAL A 220 -10.26 -18.30 -15.32
C VAL A 220 -10.86 -19.24 -16.36
N LEU A 221 -10.07 -19.63 -17.36
CA LEU A 221 -10.54 -20.56 -18.39
C LEU A 221 -10.72 -21.98 -17.85
N GLN A 222 -9.75 -22.47 -17.09
CA GLN A 222 -9.83 -23.80 -16.46
C GLN A 222 -11.04 -23.90 -15.54
N TRP A 223 -11.24 -22.90 -14.68
CA TRP A 223 -12.42 -22.82 -13.81
C TRP A 223 -13.72 -22.77 -14.60
N THR A 224 -13.77 -22.00 -15.69
CA THR A 224 -14.97 -21.88 -16.54
C THR A 224 -15.28 -23.21 -17.25
N LYS A 225 -14.26 -23.86 -17.82
CA LYS A 225 -14.39 -25.11 -18.59
C LYS A 225 -14.76 -26.31 -17.72
N HIS A 226 -14.39 -26.32 -16.44
CA HIS A 226 -14.77 -27.38 -15.50
C HIS A 226 -16.28 -27.57 -15.39
N ASN A 227 -17.06 -26.49 -15.50
CA ASN A 227 -18.53 -26.56 -15.55
C ASN A 227 -19.07 -25.51 -16.52
N LEU A 228 -18.89 -25.76 -17.82
CA LEU A 228 -19.19 -24.80 -18.88
C LEU A 228 -20.65 -24.33 -18.86
N GLU A 229 -21.61 -25.25 -18.67
CA GLU A 229 -23.05 -24.94 -18.72
C GLU A 229 -23.48 -23.89 -17.70
N THR A 230 -22.94 -23.96 -16.48
CA THR A 230 -23.32 -23.03 -15.40
C THR A 230 -22.37 -21.84 -15.31
N ARG A 231 -21.10 -21.99 -15.71
CA ARG A 231 -20.05 -20.98 -15.48
C ARG A 231 -19.81 -20.04 -16.65
N GLN A 232 -20.18 -20.42 -17.89
CA GLN A 232 -19.96 -19.58 -19.07
C GLN A 232 -20.53 -18.16 -18.93
N LYS A 233 -21.67 -18.00 -18.24
CA LYS A 233 -22.30 -16.68 -18.00
C LYS A 233 -21.43 -15.72 -17.15
N TYR A 234 -20.51 -16.25 -16.35
CA TYR A 234 -19.63 -15.45 -15.48
C TYR A 234 -18.33 -15.04 -16.17
N LEU A 235 -17.94 -15.73 -17.25
CA LEU A 235 -16.70 -15.49 -17.98
C LEU A 235 -16.48 -14.02 -18.38
N PRO A 236 -17.49 -13.27 -18.89
CA PRO A 236 -17.30 -11.87 -19.27
C PRO A 236 -16.96 -10.97 -18.09
N ASN A 237 -17.46 -11.29 -16.90
CA ASN A 237 -17.12 -10.54 -15.69
C ASN A 237 -15.70 -10.89 -15.24
N LEU A 238 -15.37 -12.19 -15.15
CA LEU A 238 -14.04 -12.65 -14.72
C LEU A 238 -12.91 -12.15 -15.63
N ILE A 239 -13.09 -12.22 -16.96
CA ILE A 239 -12.09 -11.74 -17.93
C ILE A 239 -11.80 -10.25 -17.74
N LYS A 240 -12.80 -9.42 -17.42
CA LYS A 240 -12.60 -7.98 -17.16
C LYS A 240 -11.79 -7.70 -15.89
N LYS A 241 -11.67 -8.69 -15.00
CA LYS A 241 -10.84 -8.59 -13.78
C LYS A 241 -9.42 -9.09 -14.01
N VAL A 242 -9.15 -9.76 -15.13
CA VAL A 242 -7.80 -10.08 -15.58
C VAL A 242 -7.21 -8.84 -16.24
N ARG A 243 -5.97 -8.48 -15.89
CA ARG A 243 -5.27 -7.31 -16.47
C ARG A 243 -4.74 -7.67 -17.85
N LEU A 244 -5.64 -7.84 -18.82
CA LEU A 244 -5.28 -8.30 -20.18
C LEU A 244 -4.22 -7.42 -20.85
N HIS A 245 -4.20 -6.12 -20.55
CA HIS A 245 -3.20 -5.17 -21.02
C HIS A 245 -1.79 -5.40 -20.45
N GLN A 246 -1.67 -6.22 -19.41
CA GLN A 246 -0.39 -6.68 -18.88
C GLN A 246 0.11 -7.96 -19.56
N LEU A 247 -0.65 -8.57 -20.49
CA LEU A 247 -0.22 -9.77 -21.22
C LEU A 247 0.56 -9.44 -22.50
N PRO A 248 1.45 -10.34 -22.97
CA PRO A 248 2.04 -10.23 -24.29
C PRO A 248 0.97 -10.20 -25.38
N GLU A 249 1.16 -9.39 -26.42
CA GLU A 249 0.26 -9.35 -27.58
C GLU A 249 0.05 -10.74 -28.19
N LYS A 250 1.14 -11.50 -28.31
CA LYS A 250 1.12 -12.87 -28.82
C LYS A 250 0.21 -13.77 -27.98
N THR A 251 0.28 -13.71 -26.66
CA THR A 251 -0.59 -14.50 -25.75
C THR A 251 -2.06 -14.15 -25.97
N LEU A 252 -2.40 -12.87 -26.16
CA LEU A 252 -3.78 -12.44 -26.44
C LEU A 252 -4.27 -12.93 -27.82
N GLN A 253 -3.41 -12.88 -28.84
CA GLN A 253 -3.72 -13.41 -30.16
C GLN A 253 -3.91 -14.93 -30.11
N ASP A 254 -3.01 -15.66 -29.47
CA ASP A 254 -3.12 -17.11 -29.29
C ASP A 254 -4.41 -17.47 -28.54
N PHE A 255 -4.81 -16.66 -27.56
CA PHE A 255 -6.07 -16.80 -26.83
C PHE A 255 -7.31 -16.59 -27.72
N LEU A 256 -7.31 -15.57 -28.58
CA LEU A 256 -8.40 -15.33 -29.55
C LEU A 256 -8.59 -16.51 -30.51
N HIS A 257 -7.49 -17.13 -30.95
CA HIS A 257 -7.53 -18.26 -31.88
C HIS A 257 -7.92 -19.57 -31.19
N SER A 258 -7.33 -19.88 -30.03
CA SER A 258 -7.55 -21.15 -29.33
C SER A 258 -8.94 -21.27 -28.70
N GLU A 259 -9.52 -20.17 -28.24
CA GLU A 259 -10.80 -20.16 -27.51
C GLU A 259 -11.94 -19.47 -28.29
N GLU A 260 -11.82 -19.40 -29.62
CA GLU A 260 -12.73 -18.65 -30.50
C GLU A 260 -14.22 -18.96 -30.24
N HIS A 261 -14.58 -20.23 -30.13
CA HIS A 261 -15.95 -20.66 -29.88
C HIS A 261 -16.50 -20.19 -28.53
N LEU A 262 -15.69 -20.33 -27.48
CA LEU A 262 -16.05 -19.93 -26.12
C LEU A 262 -16.18 -18.40 -26.00
N LEU A 263 -15.26 -17.67 -26.63
CA LEU A 263 -15.26 -16.21 -26.62
C LEU A 263 -16.45 -15.64 -27.39
N LYS A 264 -16.83 -16.24 -28.52
CA LYS A 264 -18.03 -15.87 -29.26
C LYS A 264 -19.29 -16.17 -28.47
N SER A 265 -19.39 -17.37 -27.89
CA SER A 265 -20.58 -17.78 -27.15
C SER A 265 -20.76 -16.99 -25.85
N ALA A 266 -19.68 -16.49 -25.25
CA ALA A 266 -19.71 -15.64 -24.05
C ALA A 266 -19.67 -14.13 -24.36
N ASN A 267 -19.63 -13.68 -25.62
CA ASN A 267 -19.45 -12.27 -25.99
C ASN A 267 -18.17 -11.60 -25.42
N CYS A 268 -17.09 -12.36 -25.30
CA CYS A 268 -15.81 -11.89 -24.76
C CYS A 268 -14.81 -11.45 -25.85
N SER A 269 -15.05 -11.79 -27.12
CA SER A 269 -14.13 -11.47 -28.22
C SER A 269 -13.83 -9.97 -28.34
N VAL A 270 -14.82 -9.10 -28.08
CA VAL A 270 -14.62 -7.64 -28.11
C VAL A 270 -13.64 -7.20 -27.03
N ILE A 271 -13.80 -7.70 -25.79
CA ILE A 271 -12.95 -7.37 -24.65
C ILE A 271 -11.48 -7.71 -24.93
N VAL A 272 -11.24 -8.88 -25.54
CA VAL A 272 -9.87 -9.33 -25.85
C VAL A 272 -9.29 -8.55 -27.04
N ASN A 273 -10.08 -8.27 -28.08
CA ASN A 273 -9.62 -7.44 -29.21
C ASN A 273 -9.28 -6.01 -28.76
N ASP A 274 -10.10 -5.41 -27.89
CA ASP A 274 -9.81 -4.09 -27.32
C ASP A 274 -8.49 -4.12 -26.52
N ALA A 275 -8.25 -5.20 -25.77
CA ALA A 275 -6.98 -5.39 -25.06
C ALA A 275 -5.78 -5.52 -26.02
N VAL A 276 -5.91 -6.27 -27.13
CA VAL A 276 -4.86 -6.37 -28.16
C VAL A 276 -4.51 -4.98 -28.71
N THR A 277 -5.51 -4.21 -29.12
CA THR A 277 -5.31 -2.83 -29.62
C THR A 277 -4.68 -1.93 -28.55
N SER A 278 -5.06 -2.10 -27.28
CA SER A 278 -4.49 -1.37 -26.17
C SER A 278 -2.99 -1.68 -25.98
N VAL A 279 -2.61 -2.97 -25.98
CA VAL A 279 -1.21 -3.41 -25.87
C VAL A 279 -0.38 -2.89 -27.04
N GLN A 280 -0.87 -2.97 -28.28
CA GLN A 280 -0.15 -2.47 -29.45
C GLN A 280 0.20 -0.98 -29.36
N ASN A 281 -0.68 -0.17 -28.76
CA ASN A 281 -0.50 1.28 -28.69
C ASN A 281 0.24 1.75 -27.42
N PHE A 282 0.11 1.02 -26.32
CA PHE A 282 0.47 1.48 -24.98
C PHE A 282 1.26 0.46 -24.15
N SER A 283 1.82 -0.58 -24.76
CA SER A 283 2.67 -1.56 -24.05
C SER A 283 3.74 -0.85 -23.19
N GLY A 284 3.89 -1.33 -21.96
CA GLY A 284 4.78 -0.78 -20.94
C GLY A 284 4.34 0.54 -20.30
N LEU A 285 3.18 1.12 -20.69
CA LEU A 285 2.64 2.34 -20.06
C LEU A 285 1.53 2.07 -19.05
N PHE A 286 1.24 0.81 -18.72
CA PHE A 286 0.23 0.48 -17.72
C PHE A 286 0.89 0.24 -16.36
N PRO A 287 0.70 1.15 -15.38
CA PRO A 287 1.39 1.07 -14.09
C PRO A 287 0.75 0.09 -13.10
N ASP A 288 -0.38 -0.52 -13.46
CA ASP A 288 -1.19 -1.38 -12.60
C ASP A 288 -0.79 -2.85 -12.70
N ALA A 289 0.47 -3.18 -12.98
CA ALA A 289 0.92 -4.57 -12.90
C ALA A 289 0.88 -5.07 -11.45
N ARG A 290 0.53 -6.34 -11.23
CA ARG A 290 0.51 -6.92 -9.87
C ARG A 290 1.94 -6.93 -9.31
N PRO A 291 2.17 -6.55 -8.05
CA PRO A 291 3.52 -6.59 -7.47
C PRO A 291 4.22 -7.94 -7.66
N SER A 292 3.49 -9.06 -7.53
CA SER A 292 4.04 -10.42 -7.69
C SER A 292 4.55 -10.73 -9.10
N THR A 293 4.06 -10.03 -10.13
CA THR A 293 4.42 -10.26 -11.55
C THR A 293 5.51 -9.31 -12.04
N THR A 294 6.08 -8.51 -11.14
CA THR A 294 7.05 -7.47 -11.50
C THR A 294 8.37 -7.60 -10.76
N GLU A 295 9.38 -6.94 -11.30
CA GLU A 295 10.69 -6.76 -10.68
C GLU A 295 11.03 -5.26 -10.67
N LYS A 296 11.64 -4.78 -9.57
CA LYS A 296 11.95 -3.35 -9.36
C LYS A 296 13.45 -3.11 -9.43
N TYR A 297 13.83 -2.00 -10.06
CA TYR A 297 15.21 -1.59 -10.26
C TYR A 297 15.39 -0.12 -9.89
N ILE A 298 16.59 0.25 -9.44
CA ILE A 298 17.02 1.64 -9.42
C ILE A 298 17.75 1.90 -10.74
N PHE A 299 17.15 2.74 -11.58
CA PHE A 299 17.74 3.20 -12.83
C PHE A 299 18.61 4.42 -12.56
N VAL A 300 19.85 4.38 -12.99
CA VAL A 300 20.83 5.47 -12.87
C VAL A 300 21.29 5.91 -14.26
N HIS A 301 21.29 7.21 -14.53
CA HIS A 301 21.80 7.78 -15.77
C HIS A 301 22.56 9.07 -15.55
N LYS A 302 23.74 9.18 -16.14
CA LYS A 302 24.52 10.41 -16.25
C LYS A 302 25.02 10.60 -17.68
N THR A 303 24.94 11.82 -18.18
CA THR A 303 25.76 12.29 -19.30
C THR A 303 26.85 13.21 -18.74
N ASP A 304 28.10 12.97 -19.12
CA ASP A 304 29.23 13.78 -18.65
C ASP A 304 29.16 15.20 -19.22
N GLU A 305 29.99 16.11 -18.70
CA GLU A 305 29.97 17.53 -19.04
C GLU A 305 30.32 17.78 -20.52
N ASP A 306 31.09 16.86 -21.13
CA ASP A 306 31.44 16.87 -22.56
C ASP A 306 30.26 16.49 -23.48
N GLY A 307 29.20 15.88 -22.93
CA GLY A 307 28.06 15.38 -23.69
C GLY A 307 28.32 14.10 -24.51
N GLU A 308 29.56 13.61 -24.52
CA GLU A 308 30.00 12.46 -25.32
C GLU A 308 29.83 11.15 -24.54
N ASN A 309 30.19 11.18 -23.26
CA ASN A 309 30.18 9.99 -22.41
C ASN A 309 28.86 9.87 -21.65
N ARG A 310 28.28 8.67 -21.66
CA ARG A 310 27.01 8.36 -21.00
C ARG A 310 27.13 7.09 -20.20
N HIS A 311 26.74 7.17 -18.94
CA HIS A 311 26.79 6.08 -17.98
C HIS A 311 25.37 5.72 -17.60
N THR A 312 24.94 4.49 -17.88
CA THR A 312 23.61 4.01 -17.56
C THR A 312 23.68 2.65 -16.87
N PHE A 313 23.13 2.57 -15.67
CA PHE A 313 23.17 1.37 -14.84
C PHE A 313 21.80 1.07 -14.25
N CYS A 314 21.57 -0.20 -13.94
CA CYS A 314 20.40 -0.66 -13.21
C CYS A 314 20.80 -1.52 -12.02
N TYR A 315 20.31 -1.17 -10.85
CA TYR A 315 20.48 -1.95 -9.63
C TYR A 315 19.22 -2.77 -9.37
N ASN A 316 19.36 -4.09 -9.35
CA ASN A 316 18.28 -5.00 -8.96
C ASN A 316 18.17 -5.01 -7.44
N ILE A 317 17.08 -4.41 -6.93
CA ILE A 317 16.83 -4.22 -5.49
C ILE A 317 16.78 -5.55 -4.72
N LYS A 318 16.31 -6.61 -5.36
CA LYS A 318 16.10 -7.92 -4.72
C LYS A 318 17.38 -8.74 -4.63
N THR A 319 18.23 -8.66 -5.66
CA THR A 319 19.42 -9.51 -5.77
C THR A 319 20.71 -8.82 -5.36
N ASP A 320 20.66 -7.51 -5.05
CA ASP A 320 21.82 -6.68 -4.73
C ASP A 320 22.90 -6.79 -5.82
N LYS A 321 22.49 -6.49 -7.06
CA LYS A 321 23.36 -6.60 -8.23
C LYS A 321 23.15 -5.44 -9.19
N TRP A 322 24.27 -4.92 -9.67
CA TRP A 322 24.31 -3.92 -10.73
C TRP A 322 24.43 -4.57 -12.11
N LYS A 323 23.77 -3.96 -13.09
CA LYS A 323 23.90 -4.26 -14.50
C LYS A 323 24.20 -2.96 -15.26
N GLU A 324 25.30 -2.93 -15.99
CA GLU A 324 25.62 -1.85 -16.90
C GLU A 324 24.87 -2.05 -18.22
N LEU A 325 24.23 -0.98 -18.70
CA LEU A 325 23.48 -1.01 -19.94
C LEU A 325 24.37 -0.59 -21.12
N PRO A 326 24.18 -1.20 -22.31
CA PRO A 326 24.89 -0.76 -23.52
C PRO A 326 24.58 0.71 -23.83
N HIS A 327 25.42 1.34 -24.66
CA HIS A 327 25.30 2.76 -25.00
C HIS A 327 23.85 3.17 -25.29
N THR A 328 23.27 3.91 -24.35
CA THR A 328 21.90 4.39 -24.43
C THR A 328 21.89 5.73 -25.17
N HIS A 329 21.15 5.79 -26.28
CA HIS A 329 20.94 7.04 -27.03
C HIS A 329 19.91 7.97 -26.35
N MET A 330 19.87 8.00 -25.02
CA MET A 330 19.00 8.89 -24.26
C MET A 330 19.38 10.35 -24.50
N ILE A 331 18.38 11.20 -24.67
CA ILE A 331 18.57 12.65 -24.71
C ILE A 331 18.51 13.15 -23.28
N ASP A 332 19.61 13.70 -22.82
CA ASP A 332 19.80 14.20 -21.45
C ASP A 332 20.29 15.65 -21.52
N LEU A 333 19.36 16.58 -21.73
CA LEU A 333 19.67 18.00 -21.82
C LEU A 333 19.95 18.57 -20.41
N PRO A 334 20.90 19.50 -20.24
CA PRO A 334 21.10 20.15 -18.95
C PRO A 334 19.82 20.81 -18.45
N GLY A 335 19.53 20.64 -17.15
CA GLY A 335 18.32 21.13 -16.51
C GLY A 335 17.01 20.46 -16.96
N SER A 336 17.09 19.32 -17.67
CA SER A 336 15.92 18.48 -17.91
C SER A 336 15.53 17.72 -16.63
N SER A 337 14.32 17.17 -16.61
CA SER A 337 13.85 16.34 -15.50
C SER A 337 13.39 14.98 -15.99
N LEU A 338 13.65 13.96 -15.18
CA LEU A 338 13.48 12.55 -15.53
C LEU A 338 12.53 11.86 -14.53
N SER A 339 11.51 11.19 -15.04
CA SER A 339 10.53 10.45 -14.23
C SER A 339 10.15 9.13 -14.88
N SER A 340 10.01 8.08 -14.07
CA SER A 340 9.52 6.78 -14.52
C SER A 340 7.99 6.75 -14.53
N TYR A 341 7.41 6.10 -15.54
CA TYR A 341 5.98 5.85 -15.65
C TYR A 341 5.74 4.47 -16.29
N GLY A 342 5.13 3.57 -15.52
CA GLY A 342 5.09 2.16 -15.89
C GLY A 342 6.50 1.63 -16.08
N GLU A 343 6.77 1.09 -17.26
CA GLU A 343 8.05 0.50 -17.67
C GLU A 343 8.88 1.47 -18.54
N LYS A 344 8.53 2.77 -18.56
CA LYS A 344 9.17 3.78 -19.41
C LYS A 344 9.72 4.94 -18.60
N ILE A 345 10.63 5.68 -19.23
CA ILE A 345 11.26 6.87 -18.66
C ILE A 345 10.90 8.08 -19.52
N PHE A 346 10.35 9.11 -18.88
CA PHE A 346 10.04 10.38 -19.52
C PHE A 346 11.09 11.42 -19.17
N ILE A 347 11.60 12.10 -20.19
CA ILE A 347 12.52 13.23 -20.07
C ILE A 347 11.77 14.48 -20.53
N THR A 348 11.72 15.49 -19.68
CA THR A 348 10.99 16.72 -19.93
C THR A 348 11.91 17.93 -19.90
N GLY A 349 11.77 18.81 -20.89
CA GLY A 349 12.44 20.10 -20.91
C GLY A 349 13.95 20.03 -20.96
N GLY A 350 14.60 20.99 -20.29
CA GLY A 350 16.02 21.27 -20.37
C GLY A 350 16.35 22.43 -21.29
N CYS A 351 17.62 22.79 -21.38
CA CYS A 351 18.09 23.91 -22.20
C CYS A 351 18.87 23.44 -23.44
N LYS A 352 18.77 24.23 -24.53
CA LYS A 352 19.51 24.05 -25.78
C LYS A 352 20.57 25.16 -25.92
N GLY A 353 21.68 24.86 -26.60
CA GLY A 353 22.77 25.81 -26.86
C GLY A 353 24.07 25.41 -26.15
N ASN A 354 24.96 26.36 -25.90
CA ASN A 354 26.25 26.15 -25.21
C ASN A 354 26.10 25.99 -23.68
N CYS A 355 24.97 25.45 -23.23
CA CYS A 355 24.74 25.19 -21.82
C CYS A 355 25.57 23.98 -21.40
N TYR A 356 26.55 24.19 -20.53
CA TYR A 356 27.29 23.09 -19.90
C TYR A 356 26.78 22.82 -18.49
N ARG A 357 26.92 21.56 -18.08
CA ARG A 357 26.77 21.14 -16.69
C ARG A 357 27.94 21.72 -15.92
N THR A 358 27.69 22.38 -14.79
CA THR A 358 28.77 22.75 -13.88
C THR A 358 28.59 22.04 -12.58
N VAL A 359 29.70 21.54 -12.05
CA VAL A 359 29.78 21.01 -10.69
C VAL A 359 29.21 22.06 -9.74
N ARG A 360 28.14 21.70 -9.03
CA ARG A 360 27.41 22.45 -7.98
C ARG A 360 26.42 23.52 -8.44
N LEU A 361 26.33 23.86 -9.73
CA LEU A 361 25.32 24.79 -10.24
C LEU A 361 24.74 24.27 -11.56
N HIS A 362 23.44 23.95 -11.54
CA HIS A 362 22.71 23.58 -12.74
C HIS A 362 22.71 24.75 -13.71
N ILE A 363 23.49 24.59 -14.79
CA ILE A 363 23.68 25.50 -15.93
C ILE A 363 24.63 26.67 -15.65
N ALA A 364 25.73 26.68 -16.40
CA ALA A 364 26.78 27.68 -16.32
C ALA A 364 26.51 29.00 -17.04
N GLU A 365 25.66 28.96 -18.08
CA GLU A 365 25.51 30.09 -18.97
C GLU A 365 24.30 30.95 -18.59
N PRO A 366 24.49 32.27 -18.35
CA PRO A 366 23.41 33.20 -18.08
C PRO A 366 22.38 33.28 -19.21
N PHE A 367 22.74 32.85 -20.43
CA PHE A 367 21.93 32.94 -21.63
C PHE A 367 21.62 31.54 -22.16
N HIS A 368 20.37 31.12 -22.00
CA HIS A 368 19.88 29.87 -22.54
C HIS A 368 18.39 29.96 -22.83
N ASP A 369 17.93 29.16 -23.79
CA ASP A 369 16.51 28.95 -24.06
C ASP A 369 16.12 27.52 -23.61
N ALA A 370 15.05 27.45 -22.82
CA ALA A 370 14.45 26.18 -22.45
C ALA A 370 13.70 25.55 -23.64
N THR A 371 13.52 24.23 -23.60
CA THR A 371 12.69 23.50 -24.55
C THR A 371 11.40 23.00 -23.91
N ASP A 372 10.36 22.85 -24.72
CA ASP A 372 9.08 22.23 -24.39
C ASP A 372 9.04 20.74 -24.75
N GLN A 373 10.13 20.19 -25.28
CA GLN A 373 10.17 18.81 -25.75
C GLN A 373 10.00 17.84 -24.60
N THR A 374 9.22 16.80 -24.86
CA THR A 374 9.08 15.63 -23.99
C THR A 374 9.49 14.41 -24.78
N TRP A 375 10.29 13.57 -24.15
CA TRP A 375 10.78 12.35 -24.76
C TRP A 375 10.43 11.14 -23.89
N CYS A 376 10.21 10.01 -24.55
CA CYS A 376 9.92 8.74 -23.91
C CYS A 376 10.99 7.72 -24.32
N TYR A 377 11.76 7.27 -23.33
CA TYR A 377 12.70 6.16 -23.46
C TYR A 377 12.02 4.86 -23.02
N CYS A 378 12.18 3.82 -23.83
CA CYS A 378 11.75 2.47 -23.55
C CYS A 378 13.00 1.62 -23.24
N PRO A 379 13.29 1.29 -21.97
CA PRO A 379 14.45 0.47 -21.62
C PRO A 379 14.39 -0.96 -22.21
N VAL A 380 13.18 -1.49 -22.44
CA VAL A 380 12.98 -2.85 -22.99
C VAL A 380 13.47 -2.96 -24.44
N SER A 381 13.10 -2.00 -25.29
CA SER A 381 13.53 -1.98 -26.71
C SER A 381 14.80 -1.16 -26.94
N ASN A 382 15.29 -0.45 -25.92
CA ASN A 382 16.34 0.56 -26.02
C ASN A 382 16.02 1.65 -27.07
N GLU A 383 14.74 1.97 -27.25
CA GLU A 383 14.28 2.95 -28.23
C GLU A 383 13.86 4.26 -27.56
N PHE A 384 14.06 5.35 -28.30
CA PHE A 384 13.70 6.70 -27.90
C PHE A 384 12.67 7.27 -28.86
N SER A 385 11.60 7.84 -28.33
CA SER A 385 10.51 8.40 -29.13
C SER A 385 10.10 9.77 -28.60
N ILE A 386 9.69 10.65 -29.50
CA ILE A 386 9.16 11.96 -29.14
C ILE A 386 7.72 11.81 -28.63
N ALA A 387 7.44 12.40 -27.46
CA ALA A 387 6.11 12.51 -26.92
C ALA A 387 5.53 13.92 -27.21
N SER A 388 4.26 14.13 -26.87
CA SER A 388 3.63 15.45 -27.01
C SER A 388 4.42 16.50 -26.24
N ALA A 389 4.67 17.65 -26.87
CA ALA A 389 5.40 18.75 -26.24
C ALA A 389 4.58 19.38 -25.11
N MET A 390 5.26 19.85 -24.07
CA MET A 390 4.69 20.68 -23.00
C MET A 390 4.11 21.97 -23.60
N LYS A 391 3.17 22.61 -22.90
CA LYS A 391 2.58 23.87 -23.36
C LYS A 391 3.54 25.04 -23.18
N LYS A 392 4.41 24.99 -22.16
CA LYS A 392 5.48 25.96 -21.94
C LYS A 392 6.85 25.26 -21.92
N PRO A 393 7.89 25.87 -22.53
CA PRO A 393 9.26 25.38 -22.42
C PRO A 393 9.80 25.57 -21.00
N ARG A 394 10.57 24.61 -20.49
CA ARG A 394 11.02 24.58 -19.08
C ARG A 394 12.44 24.02 -18.96
N THR A 395 13.23 24.62 -18.08
CA THR A 395 14.49 24.06 -17.58
C THR A 395 14.59 24.29 -16.08
N MET A 396 15.36 23.45 -15.39
CA MET A 396 15.51 23.46 -13.93
C MET A 396 14.17 23.31 -13.19
N HIS A 397 13.20 22.64 -13.81
CA HIS A 397 11.96 22.20 -13.18
C HIS A 397 12.15 20.81 -12.58
N THR A 398 11.21 20.40 -11.75
CA THR A 398 11.11 19.02 -11.27
C THR A 398 9.94 18.33 -11.93
N SER A 399 10.01 17.00 -12.03
CA SER A 399 8.92 16.18 -12.51
C SER A 399 8.66 14.98 -11.60
N VAL A 400 7.38 14.66 -11.40
CA VAL A 400 6.94 13.63 -10.46
C VAL A 400 5.69 12.95 -10.98
N VAL A 401 5.51 11.67 -10.66
CA VAL A 401 4.34 10.88 -11.08
C VAL A 401 3.41 10.61 -9.91
N THR A 402 2.12 10.85 -10.10
CA THR A 402 1.03 10.44 -9.19
C THR A 402 -0.27 10.31 -9.97
N LEU A 403 -1.24 9.53 -9.46
CA LEU A 403 -2.56 9.34 -10.08
C LEU A 403 -2.51 9.04 -11.58
N ASN A 404 -1.53 8.22 -12.00
CA ASN A 404 -1.29 7.87 -13.40
C ASN A 404 -1.03 9.07 -14.33
N GLN A 405 -0.45 10.16 -13.79
CA GLN A 405 -0.05 11.35 -14.53
C GLN A 405 1.35 11.81 -14.14
N LEU A 406 2.09 12.36 -15.11
CA LEU A 406 3.36 13.03 -14.91
C LEU A 406 3.12 14.52 -14.71
N PHE A 407 3.62 15.11 -13.63
CA PHE A 407 3.54 16.53 -13.35
C PHE A 407 4.89 17.19 -13.59
N VAL A 408 4.90 18.40 -14.16
CA VAL A 408 6.09 19.25 -14.29
C VAL A 408 5.85 20.55 -13.53
N ILE A 409 6.76 20.87 -12.61
CA ILE A 409 6.55 21.89 -11.58
C ILE A 409 7.75 22.83 -11.54
N GLY A 410 7.47 24.14 -11.56
CA GLY A 410 8.49 25.19 -11.46
C GLY A 410 9.36 25.31 -12.72
N GLY A 411 10.61 25.71 -12.49
CA GLY A 411 11.62 25.95 -13.53
C GLY A 411 11.48 27.32 -14.19
N LYS A 412 12.24 27.54 -15.26
CA LYS A 412 12.27 28.81 -16.02
C LYS A 412 12.32 28.56 -17.52
N THR A 413 11.95 29.57 -18.29
CA THR A 413 11.99 29.52 -19.77
C THR A 413 13.32 30.00 -20.34
N ARG A 414 14.02 30.87 -19.60
CA ARG A 414 15.26 31.54 -20.02
C ARG A 414 16.19 31.77 -18.82
N GLY A 415 17.46 32.04 -19.10
CA GLY A 415 18.49 32.33 -18.10
C GLY A 415 18.34 33.67 -17.37
N ALA A 416 19.37 34.01 -16.57
CA ALA A 416 19.32 34.91 -15.40
C ALA A 416 19.01 36.40 -15.68
N GLN A 417 18.87 36.85 -16.94
CA GLN A 417 18.36 38.18 -17.21
C GLN A 417 16.82 38.20 -17.13
N GLU A 418 16.31 38.45 -15.91
CA GLU A 418 14.95 38.94 -15.62
C GLU A 418 13.78 37.95 -15.67
N THR A 419 14.01 36.63 -15.76
CA THR A 419 12.89 35.67 -15.81
C THR A 419 12.60 35.06 -14.43
N ARG A 420 11.42 35.35 -13.88
CA ARG A 420 10.91 34.71 -12.65
C ARG A 420 10.65 33.22 -12.88
N SER A 421 10.76 32.41 -11.82
CA SER A 421 10.28 31.03 -11.84
C SER A 421 8.86 30.94 -12.39
N LEU A 422 8.61 29.93 -13.22
CA LEU A 422 7.29 29.61 -13.75
C LEU A 422 6.36 29.19 -12.61
N LEU A 423 5.16 29.76 -12.62
CA LEU A 423 4.07 29.33 -11.73
C LEU A 423 3.22 28.23 -12.36
N ASP A 424 3.23 28.12 -13.69
CA ASP A 424 2.43 27.15 -14.41
C ASP A 424 2.85 25.74 -14.07
N VAL A 425 1.88 24.91 -13.68
CA VAL A 425 2.07 23.48 -13.47
C VAL A 425 1.30 22.76 -14.56
N GLU A 426 1.92 21.74 -15.15
CA GLU A 426 1.30 20.94 -16.19
C GLU A 426 1.33 19.46 -15.81
N SER A 427 0.26 18.75 -16.18
CA SER A 427 0.14 17.30 -16.02
C SER A 427 0.03 16.64 -17.39
N TYR A 428 0.78 15.56 -17.61
CA TYR A 428 0.73 14.73 -18.81
C TYR A 428 0.12 13.37 -18.48
N ASN A 429 -0.80 12.91 -19.32
CA ASN A 429 -1.28 11.53 -19.27
C ASN A 429 -0.66 10.74 -20.44
N PRO A 430 0.25 9.78 -20.17
CA PRO A 430 0.89 8.97 -21.22
C PRO A 430 -0.06 8.11 -22.05
N LEU A 431 -1.23 7.74 -21.51
CA LEU A 431 -2.25 6.95 -22.21
C LEU A 431 -3.12 7.83 -23.12
N SER A 432 -3.47 9.05 -22.70
CA SER A 432 -4.20 10.00 -23.58
C SER A 432 -3.27 10.81 -24.49
N LYS A 433 -1.98 10.86 -24.17
CA LYS A 433 -0.93 11.65 -24.82
C LYS A 433 -1.18 13.16 -24.80
N ASP A 434 -1.86 13.67 -23.78
CA ASP A 434 -2.18 15.09 -23.66
C ASP A 434 -1.56 15.75 -22.43
N TRP A 435 -1.08 16.98 -22.63
CA TRP A 435 -0.72 17.90 -21.56
C TRP A 435 -1.91 18.76 -21.15
N LYS A 436 -2.14 18.88 -19.85
CA LYS A 436 -3.17 19.73 -19.25
C LYS A 436 -2.51 20.71 -18.29
N SER A 437 -3.07 21.92 -18.22
CA SER A 437 -2.65 22.90 -17.23
C SER A 437 -3.48 22.64 -15.97
N VAL A 438 -2.82 22.61 -14.82
CA VAL A 438 -3.47 22.47 -13.51
C VAL A 438 -3.25 23.75 -12.70
N SER A 439 -3.72 23.79 -11.46
CA SER A 439 -3.55 24.95 -10.58
C SER A 439 -2.09 25.36 -10.49
N GLN A 440 -1.87 26.67 -10.60
CA GLN A 440 -0.53 27.26 -10.57
C GLN A 440 0.05 27.22 -9.17
N LEU A 441 1.38 27.17 -9.09
CA LEU A 441 2.11 27.31 -7.84
C LEU A 441 1.71 28.61 -7.12
N PRO A 442 1.58 28.61 -5.78
CA PRO A 442 1.26 29.82 -5.03
C PRO A 442 2.30 30.94 -5.19
N ARG A 443 3.58 30.57 -5.36
CA ARG A 443 4.70 31.48 -5.62
C ARG A 443 5.79 30.79 -6.44
N GLY A 444 6.71 31.60 -6.98
CA GLY A 444 7.86 31.10 -7.74
C GLY A 444 8.80 30.31 -6.84
N ILE A 445 9.36 29.22 -7.38
CA ILE A 445 10.22 28.31 -6.64
C ILE A 445 11.45 27.94 -7.48
N TYR A 446 12.61 28.09 -6.88
CA TYR A 446 13.92 27.75 -7.44
C TYR A 446 14.44 26.48 -6.78
N TYR A 447 15.23 25.72 -7.55
CA TYR A 447 15.74 24.40 -7.16
C TYR A 447 14.63 23.47 -6.62
N PRO A 448 13.51 23.31 -7.37
CA PRO A 448 12.39 22.56 -6.88
C PRO A 448 12.76 21.07 -6.76
N GLU A 449 12.44 20.50 -5.62
CA GLU A 449 12.48 19.07 -5.35
C GLU A 449 11.05 18.62 -5.06
N ALA A 450 10.58 17.56 -5.72
CA ALA A 450 9.21 17.07 -5.56
C ALA A 450 9.16 15.58 -5.30
N SER A 451 8.24 15.18 -4.41
CA SER A 451 7.96 13.79 -4.11
C SER A 451 6.46 13.57 -3.95
N ALA A 452 5.97 12.46 -4.48
CA ALA A 452 4.56 12.10 -4.42
C ALA A 452 4.32 11.03 -3.35
N CYS A 453 3.38 11.33 -2.44
CA CYS A 453 2.86 10.40 -1.45
C CYS A 453 1.38 10.18 -1.75
N GLN A 454 1.03 9.03 -2.32
CA GLN A 454 -0.32 8.76 -2.83
C GLN A 454 -0.76 9.87 -3.82
N ASN A 455 -1.88 10.54 -3.56
CA ASN A 455 -2.43 11.63 -4.36
C ASN A 455 -1.86 13.03 -4.03
N ILE A 456 -0.95 13.11 -3.08
CA ILE A 456 -0.35 14.37 -2.64
C ILE A 456 1.04 14.51 -3.24
N ILE A 457 1.30 15.66 -3.86
CA ILE A 457 2.64 16.07 -4.28
C ILE A 457 3.16 17.08 -3.28
N TYR A 458 4.31 16.79 -2.69
CA TYR A 458 5.06 17.74 -1.88
C TYR A 458 6.13 18.38 -2.75
N VAL A 459 6.27 19.70 -2.67
CA VAL A 459 7.25 20.47 -3.42
C VAL A 459 8.02 21.37 -2.47
N LEU A 460 9.33 21.24 -2.52
CA LEU A 460 10.32 21.87 -1.66
C LEU A 460 11.26 22.69 -2.52
N GLY A 461 11.77 23.81 -2.02
CA GLY A 461 12.74 24.61 -2.76
C GLY A 461 13.01 25.95 -2.09
N SER A 462 13.50 26.90 -2.87
CA SER A 462 13.78 28.26 -2.41
C SER A 462 12.96 29.32 -3.15
N GLU A 463 12.56 30.38 -2.47
CA GLU A 463 11.99 31.58 -3.10
C GLU A 463 13.07 32.43 -3.79
N VAL A 464 14.34 32.20 -3.46
CA VAL A 464 15.48 32.99 -3.94
C VAL A 464 16.37 32.16 -4.87
N GLU A 465 16.63 32.71 -6.05
CA GLU A 465 17.71 32.22 -6.93
C GLU A 465 19.04 32.82 -6.46
N ILE A 466 19.99 31.98 -6.07
CA ILE A 466 21.35 32.41 -5.71
C ILE A 466 22.31 31.92 -6.77
N THR A 467 23.02 32.86 -7.42
CA THR A 467 24.01 32.57 -8.47
C THR A 467 25.43 32.39 -7.93
N ASP A 468 25.65 32.70 -6.65
CA ASP A 468 26.96 32.63 -5.99
C ASP A 468 27.13 31.33 -5.17
N ALA A 469 28.33 31.07 -4.64
CA ALA A 469 28.74 29.84 -3.95
C ALA A 469 28.00 29.50 -2.64
N PHE A 470 26.90 30.18 -2.30
CA PHE A 470 26.09 29.91 -1.12
C PHE A 470 24.86 29.09 -1.49
N ASN A 471 24.63 28.01 -0.75
CA ASN A 471 23.44 27.20 -0.93
C ASN A 471 22.19 27.95 -0.41
N PRO A 472 21.14 28.12 -1.22
CA PRO A 472 19.93 28.83 -0.82
C PRO A 472 19.20 28.10 0.31
N SER A 473 18.54 28.86 1.18
CA SER A 473 17.71 28.30 2.25
C SER A 473 16.49 27.59 1.66
N LEU A 474 16.14 26.45 2.23
CA LEU A 474 14.89 25.77 1.97
C LEU A 474 13.76 26.48 2.72
N ASP A 475 13.03 27.36 2.02
CA ASP A 475 12.00 28.22 2.59
C ASP A 475 10.62 28.06 1.94
N CYS A 476 10.55 27.36 0.80
CA CYS A 476 9.30 27.00 0.13
C CYS A 476 8.92 25.56 0.49
N PHE A 477 7.70 25.37 0.99
CA PHE A 477 7.10 24.05 1.16
C PHE A 477 5.63 24.05 0.82
N PHE A 478 5.32 23.39 -0.29
CA PHE A 478 3.97 23.31 -0.82
C PHE A 478 3.48 21.88 -0.84
N LYS A 479 2.17 21.76 -0.63
CA LYS A 479 1.40 20.53 -0.77
C LYS A 479 0.38 20.76 -1.87
N TYR A 480 0.37 19.89 -2.87
CA TYR A 480 -0.64 19.86 -3.92
C TYR A 480 -1.46 18.58 -3.82
N ASN A 481 -2.78 18.72 -3.79
CA ASN A 481 -3.69 17.58 -3.89
C ASN A 481 -4.09 17.37 -5.35
N ALA A 482 -3.57 16.31 -5.96
CA ALA A 482 -3.77 16.02 -7.37
C ALA A 482 -5.20 15.56 -7.72
N MET A 483 -5.99 15.12 -6.73
CA MET A 483 -7.41 14.78 -6.95
C MET A 483 -8.29 16.03 -7.01
N THR A 484 -8.02 17.01 -6.15
CA THR A 484 -8.84 18.22 -6.05
C THR A 484 -8.30 19.39 -6.85
N ASP A 485 -7.09 19.26 -7.40
CA ASP A 485 -6.36 20.32 -8.09
C ASP A 485 -6.24 21.57 -7.21
N GLN A 486 -5.63 21.43 -6.02
CA GLN A 486 -5.49 22.52 -5.04
C GLN A 486 -4.12 22.53 -4.39
N TRP A 487 -3.57 23.72 -4.21
CA TRP A 487 -2.33 23.98 -3.47
C TRP A 487 -2.60 24.40 -2.03
N SER A 488 -1.66 24.08 -1.14
CA SER A 488 -1.60 24.57 0.23
C SER A 488 -0.15 24.80 0.59
N GLU A 489 0.13 25.92 1.25
CA GLU A 489 1.45 26.20 1.81
C GLU A 489 1.55 25.56 3.19
N LEU A 490 2.67 24.87 3.43
CA LEU A 490 2.96 24.23 4.69
C LEU A 490 3.99 25.07 5.43
N VAL A 491 3.64 25.46 6.65
CA VAL A 491 4.56 26.11 7.58
C VAL A 491 5.14 25.02 8.47
N ALA A 492 6.12 24.29 7.94
CA ALA A 492 6.98 23.47 8.78
C ALA A 492 8.17 24.34 9.18
N GLU A 493 8.55 24.35 10.46
CA GLU A 493 9.82 24.94 10.87
C GLU A 493 10.96 24.10 10.26
N PHE A 494 11.37 24.45 9.05
CA PHE A 494 12.70 24.13 8.59
C PHE A 494 13.62 24.81 9.59
N GLY A 495 14.40 24.03 10.35
CA GLY A 495 15.56 24.62 11.00
C GLY A 495 16.30 25.42 9.92
N GLN A 496 16.83 26.61 10.24
CA GLN A 496 17.51 27.54 9.32
C GLN A 496 18.78 26.96 8.63
N PHE A 497 18.88 25.64 8.55
CA PHE A 497 20.05 24.85 8.20
C PHE A 497 19.85 24.02 6.92
N PHE A 498 18.62 23.88 6.41
CA PHE A 498 18.40 23.10 5.18
C PHE A 498 18.66 23.94 3.93
N HIS A 499 19.36 23.31 2.99
CA HIS A 499 19.79 23.90 1.74
C HIS A 499 19.01 23.30 0.57
N ALA A 500 18.33 24.13 -0.23
CA ALA A 500 17.42 23.64 -1.27
C ALA A 500 18.13 22.77 -2.34
N THR A 501 19.42 22.99 -2.58
CA THR A 501 20.25 22.22 -3.54
C THR A 501 20.76 20.89 -2.99
N LEU A 502 20.71 20.66 -1.67
CA LEU A 502 21.33 19.52 -0.99
C LEU A 502 20.31 18.60 -0.31
N ILE A 503 19.04 18.80 -0.62
CA ILE A 503 17.93 18.02 -0.10
C ILE A 503 17.42 17.10 -1.19
N LYS A 504 17.20 15.84 -0.84
CA LYS A 504 16.46 14.90 -1.67
C LYS A 504 15.15 14.50 -1.00
N ALA A 505 14.06 14.60 -1.73
CA ALA A 505 12.74 14.23 -1.24
C ALA A 505 12.35 12.86 -1.78
N VAL A 506 12.05 11.91 -0.91
CA VAL A 506 11.73 10.53 -1.30
C VAL A 506 10.48 10.04 -0.57
N PRO A 507 9.62 9.23 -1.22
CA PRO A 507 8.47 8.62 -0.57
C PRO A 507 8.82 7.23 -0.02
N VAL A 508 8.41 6.93 1.20
CA VAL A 508 8.52 5.59 1.83
C VAL A 508 7.23 5.31 2.57
N ASN A 509 6.55 4.19 2.28
CA ASN A 509 5.25 3.84 2.89
C ASN A 509 4.25 5.01 2.94
N CYS A 510 4.08 5.73 1.83
CA CYS A 510 3.20 6.90 1.72
C CYS A 510 3.57 8.08 2.64
N THR A 511 4.75 8.07 3.24
CA THR A 511 5.29 9.14 4.08
C THR A 511 6.41 9.85 3.33
N LEU A 512 6.44 11.18 3.43
CA LEU A 512 7.50 11.99 2.84
C LEU A 512 8.73 11.93 3.74
N TYR A 513 9.87 11.62 3.14
CA TYR A 513 11.18 11.73 3.77
C TYR A 513 12.03 12.77 3.05
N ILE A 514 12.87 13.45 3.83
CA ILE A 514 13.92 14.32 3.34
C ILE A 514 15.26 13.76 3.78
N CYS A 515 16.17 13.60 2.80
CA CYS A 515 17.57 13.28 3.02
C CYS A 515 18.38 14.56 2.86
N ASP A 516 18.94 15.04 3.95
CA ASP A 516 19.84 16.20 3.97
C ASP A 516 21.28 15.74 3.78
N LEU A 517 21.79 15.95 2.57
CA LEU A 517 23.14 15.54 2.17
C LEU A 517 24.22 16.40 2.85
N SER A 518 23.87 17.56 3.41
CA SER A 518 24.83 18.44 4.09
C SER A 518 25.10 18.04 5.53
N THR A 519 24.09 17.51 6.22
CA THR A 519 24.19 17.08 7.62
C THR A 519 24.16 15.57 7.80
N TYR A 520 24.06 14.83 6.69
CA TYR A 520 23.97 13.37 6.67
C TYR A 520 22.77 12.82 7.45
N LYS A 521 21.64 13.53 7.43
CA LYS A 521 20.46 13.20 8.25
C LYS A 521 19.22 12.94 7.41
N VAL A 522 18.36 12.07 7.94
CA VAL A 522 17.06 11.75 7.36
C VAL A 522 15.95 12.16 8.30
N TYR A 523 14.92 12.79 7.74
CA TYR A 523 13.74 13.24 8.45
C TYR A 523 12.48 12.71 7.80
N SER A 524 11.54 12.21 8.60
CA SER A 524 10.18 11.89 8.15
C SER A 524 9.24 13.06 8.43
N PHE A 525 8.26 13.27 7.55
CA PHE A 525 7.25 14.31 7.69
C PHE A 525 5.92 13.72 8.17
N CYS A 526 5.34 14.28 9.23
CA CYS A 526 3.98 13.98 9.67
C CYS A 526 3.01 15.05 9.12
N PRO A 527 2.16 14.72 8.13
CA PRO A 527 1.23 15.69 7.52
C PRO A 527 0.18 16.24 8.49
N GLU A 528 -0.20 15.47 9.52
CA GLU A 528 -1.25 15.86 10.49
C GLU A 528 -0.76 16.95 11.45
N THR A 529 0.51 16.87 11.85
CA THR A 529 1.12 17.80 12.81
C THR A 529 1.99 18.85 12.14
N CYS A 530 2.33 18.67 10.86
CA CYS A 530 3.28 19.49 10.11
C CYS A 530 4.67 19.56 10.75
N VAL A 531 5.11 18.45 11.37
CA VAL A 531 6.40 18.34 12.06
C VAL A 531 7.31 17.36 11.34
N TRP A 532 8.61 17.69 11.31
CA TRP A 532 9.69 16.81 10.89
C TRP A 532 10.24 16.02 12.09
N LYS A 533 10.35 14.71 11.95
CA LYS A 533 10.95 13.81 12.93
C LYS A 533 12.28 13.29 12.40
N GLY A 534 13.36 13.42 13.17
CA GLY A 534 14.65 12.82 12.82
C GLY A 534 14.59 11.30 12.95
N GLU A 535 15.01 10.59 11.90
CA GLU A 535 14.92 9.13 11.80
C GLU A 535 16.29 8.45 11.87
N GLY A 536 17.36 9.13 11.42
CA GLY A 536 18.71 8.61 11.51
C GLY A 536 19.71 9.44 10.72
N SER A 537 20.94 8.93 10.63
CA SER A 537 22.02 9.51 9.84
C SER A 537 22.71 8.45 8.98
N PHE A 538 23.09 8.80 7.76
CA PHE A 538 23.93 7.99 6.88
C PHE A 538 25.40 8.34 7.08
N GLU A 539 26.30 7.44 6.69
CA GLU A 539 27.75 7.58 6.95
C GLU A 539 28.52 7.99 5.69
N CYS A 540 28.03 7.57 4.53
CA CYS A 540 28.75 7.70 3.26
C CYS A 540 27.81 8.21 2.16
N ALA A 541 27.75 9.53 1.99
CA ALA A 541 27.19 10.14 0.80
C ALA A 541 27.99 11.38 0.46
N GLY A 542 28.19 11.66 -0.82
CA GLY A 542 28.71 12.96 -1.20
C GLY A 542 27.61 14.02 -1.30
N PHE A 543 28.01 15.27 -1.43
CA PHE A 543 27.14 16.30 -2.03
C PHE A 543 26.64 15.81 -3.39
N ASN A 544 25.45 16.23 -3.80
CA ASN A 544 24.82 15.84 -5.07
C ASN A 544 24.63 14.33 -5.28
N ALA A 545 24.62 13.53 -4.21
CA ALA A 545 24.21 12.13 -4.24
C ALA A 545 22.78 11.97 -4.79
N GLY A 546 22.53 10.81 -5.40
CA GLY A 546 21.18 10.36 -5.74
C GLY A 546 20.46 9.84 -4.49
N ALA A 547 19.15 10.02 -4.42
CA ALA A 547 18.34 9.36 -3.40
C ALA A 547 17.05 8.80 -4.00
N VAL A 548 16.67 7.60 -3.57
CA VAL A 548 15.48 6.90 -4.08
C VAL A 548 14.76 6.20 -2.94
N GLY A 549 13.45 6.42 -2.83
CA GLY A 549 12.59 5.72 -1.88
C GLY A 549 11.92 4.50 -2.50
N THR A 550 11.84 3.42 -1.74
CA THR A 550 10.99 2.25 -2.02
C THR A 550 10.00 2.06 -0.87
N GLU A 551 9.22 0.98 -0.87
CA GLU A 551 8.18 0.75 0.15
C GLU A 551 8.70 0.92 1.58
N ASP A 552 9.78 0.22 1.95
CA ASP A 552 10.33 0.22 3.30
C ASP A 552 11.75 0.77 3.41
N LYS A 553 12.35 1.25 2.31
CA LYS A 553 13.77 1.62 2.24
C LYS A 553 14.04 2.95 1.56
N ILE A 554 15.17 3.57 1.92
CA ILE A 554 15.74 4.73 1.22
C ILE A 554 17.14 4.36 0.77
N TYR A 555 17.42 4.49 -0.52
CA TYR A 555 18.75 4.33 -1.09
C TYR A 555 19.40 5.68 -1.28
N ILE A 556 20.64 5.83 -0.83
CA ILE A 556 21.52 6.96 -1.11
C ILE A 556 22.67 6.43 -1.97
N LEU A 557 22.95 7.10 -3.09
CA LEU A 557 23.88 6.62 -4.11
C LEU A 557 24.90 7.71 -4.45
N GLY A 558 26.18 7.39 -4.34
CA GLY A 558 27.29 8.21 -4.84
C GLY A 558 27.40 9.61 -4.25
N GLY A 559 27.79 10.56 -5.11
CA GLY A 559 28.01 11.96 -4.76
C GLY A 559 29.50 12.34 -4.70
N ASP A 560 29.78 13.61 -4.39
CA ASP A 560 31.13 14.16 -4.19
C ASP A 560 31.39 14.64 -2.76
N TYR A 561 32.48 14.18 -2.13
CA TYR A 561 33.00 14.77 -0.87
C TYR A 561 33.78 16.06 -1.17
N ALA A 562 34.46 16.08 -2.31
CA ALA A 562 35.17 17.22 -2.88
C ALA A 562 35.14 17.11 -4.43
N PRO A 563 35.43 18.18 -5.19
CA PRO A 563 35.36 18.15 -6.66
C PRO A 563 36.14 17.01 -7.35
N GLU A 564 37.19 16.49 -6.71
CA GLU A 564 38.00 15.37 -7.22
C GLU A 564 37.77 14.05 -6.46
N GLU A 565 36.88 14.04 -5.46
CA GLU A 565 36.60 12.91 -4.57
C GLU A 565 35.14 12.49 -4.72
N ILE A 566 34.87 11.71 -5.77
CA ILE A 566 33.55 11.17 -6.10
C ILE A 566 33.50 9.71 -5.62
N THR A 567 32.39 9.31 -5.01
CA THR A 567 32.17 7.95 -4.49
C THR A 567 31.19 7.15 -5.35
N ASP A 568 31.36 5.83 -5.37
CA ASP A 568 30.44 4.83 -5.91
C ASP A 568 29.62 4.11 -4.83
N GLU A 569 29.80 4.49 -3.57
CA GLU A 569 29.14 3.86 -2.43
C GLU A 569 27.61 3.99 -2.50
N VAL A 570 26.94 2.97 -1.98
CA VAL A 570 25.48 2.89 -1.92
C VAL A 570 25.08 2.45 -0.52
N GLN A 571 24.28 3.27 0.15
CA GLN A 571 23.74 2.98 1.47
C GLN A 571 22.23 2.88 1.42
N VAL A 572 21.67 1.96 2.20
CA VAL A 572 20.22 1.79 2.30
C VAL A 572 19.75 1.87 3.75
N TYR A 573 18.78 2.74 3.98
CA TYR A 573 18.08 2.87 5.25
C TYR A 573 16.85 1.98 5.26
N HIS A 574 16.67 1.18 6.32
CA HIS A 574 15.49 0.36 6.55
C HIS A 574 14.53 1.05 7.52
N SER A 575 13.43 1.60 7.01
CA SER A 575 12.46 2.35 7.82
C SER A 575 11.79 1.51 8.92
N SER A 576 11.69 0.19 8.76
CA SER A 576 11.06 -0.73 9.71
C SER A 576 11.87 -0.98 10.99
N ARG A 577 13.20 -0.84 10.90
CA ARG A 577 14.15 -1.12 12.00
C ARG A 577 15.05 0.07 12.34
N SER A 578 15.00 1.14 11.56
CA SER A 578 15.83 2.34 11.71
C SER A 578 17.33 2.06 11.64
N GLU A 579 17.74 1.22 10.68
CA GLU A 579 19.15 0.82 10.48
C GLU A 579 19.62 1.15 9.07
N TRP A 580 20.91 1.47 8.95
CA TRP A 580 21.61 1.62 7.67
C TRP A 580 22.47 0.40 7.38
N GLU A 581 22.54 0.03 6.10
CA GLU A 581 23.47 -0.99 5.62
C GLU A 581 24.10 -0.52 4.29
N GLU A 582 25.34 -0.94 4.05
CA GLU A 582 25.96 -0.81 2.74
C GLU A 582 25.53 -1.97 1.85
N VAL A 583 25.27 -1.65 0.58
CA VAL A 583 24.95 -2.63 -0.47
C VAL A 583 26.00 -2.56 -1.56
N SER A 584 25.85 -3.35 -2.63
CA SER A 584 26.83 -3.36 -3.72
C SER A 584 27.07 -1.93 -4.26
N PRO A 585 28.34 -1.50 -4.39
CA PRO A 585 28.65 -0.17 -4.92
C PRO A 585 28.26 -0.06 -6.39
N MET A 586 28.01 1.16 -6.84
CA MET A 586 27.76 1.45 -8.26
C MET A 586 28.93 0.96 -9.12
N PRO A 587 28.71 0.57 -10.39
CA PRO A 587 29.80 0.18 -11.29
C PRO A 587 30.84 1.29 -11.52
N ARG A 588 30.46 2.54 -11.24
CA ARG A 588 31.29 3.73 -11.38
C ARG A 588 30.90 4.79 -10.36
N ALA A 589 31.90 5.52 -9.87
CA ALA A 589 31.70 6.69 -9.03
C ALA A 589 31.07 7.82 -9.83
N LEU A 590 29.91 8.32 -9.39
CA LEU A 590 29.15 9.36 -10.06
C LEU A 590 28.69 10.44 -9.06
N THR A 591 28.60 11.67 -9.56
CA THR A 591 27.92 12.81 -8.92
C THR A 591 27.03 13.48 -9.97
N GLU A 592 25.97 14.16 -9.55
CA GLU A 592 25.03 14.89 -10.44
C GLU A 592 24.42 14.00 -11.54
N PHE A 593 23.76 12.93 -11.11
CA PHE A 593 23.12 11.96 -11.98
C PHE A 593 21.63 11.81 -11.64
N TYR A 594 20.86 11.27 -12.59
CA TYR A 594 19.47 10.92 -12.34
C TYR A 594 19.39 9.53 -11.74
N CYS A 595 18.54 9.37 -10.72
CA CYS A 595 18.18 8.08 -10.17
C CYS A 595 16.66 8.00 -9.97
N GLN A 596 16.04 6.90 -10.40
CA GLN A 596 14.60 6.66 -10.25
C GLN A 596 14.33 5.18 -10.02
N VAL A 597 13.27 4.85 -9.26
CA VAL A 597 12.72 3.48 -9.27
C VAL A 597 12.02 3.26 -10.59
N ILE A 598 12.29 2.14 -11.24
CA ILE A 598 11.53 1.64 -12.38
C ILE A 598 11.12 0.20 -12.12
N GLN A 599 9.96 -0.19 -12.63
CA GLN A 599 9.38 -1.51 -12.41
C GLN A 599 9.01 -2.12 -13.77
N PHE A 600 9.39 -3.38 -13.97
CA PHE A 600 9.07 -4.13 -15.18
C PHE A 600 8.19 -5.31 -14.86
N ASN A 601 7.24 -5.60 -15.73
CA ASN A 601 6.64 -6.92 -15.75
C ASN A 601 7.71 -7.96 -16.10
N LYS A 602 7.76 -9.08 -15.36
CA LYS A 602 8.85 -10.08 -15.46
C LYS A 602 9.11 -10.61 -16.87
N TYR A 603 8.08 -10.74 -17.72
CA TYR A 603 8.29 -11.19 -19.10
C TYR A 603 8.80 -10.10 -20.05
N ARG A 604 8.69 -8.82 -19.66
CA ARG A 604 9.26 -7.66 -20.36
C ARG A 604 10.52 -7.14 -19.69
N ASP A 605 10.95 -7.75 -18.59
CA ASP A 605 12.14 -7.36 -17.86
C ASP A 605 13.36 -7.51 -18.78
N PRO A 606 14.04 -6.40 -19.14
CA PRO A 606 15.21 -6.47 -20.01
C PRO A 606 16.46 -6.94 -19.25
N TRP A 607 16.39 -7.16 -17.92
CA TRP A 607 17.57 -7.28 -17.07
C TRP A 607 17.82 -8.62 -16.42
#